data_AF-A0A6V7JNU6-F1
#
_entry.id   AF-A0A6V7JNU6-F1
#
_cell.length_a   1.000
_cell.length_b   1.000
_cell.length_c   1.000
_cell.angle_alpha   90.00
_cell.angle_beta   90.00
_cell.angle_gamma   90.00
#
_symmetry.space_group_name_H-M   'P 1'
#
loop_
_entity.id
_entity.type
_entity.pdbx_description
1 polymer ?
#
loop_
_entity_poly.entity_id
_entity_poly.type
_entity_poly.pdbx_seq_one_letter_code
_entity_poly.pdbx_strand_id
1 'polypeptide(L)' 'GDSGGPLVCNGIAVGVISHGQRGPNTPTAFTKIHNYLRFIDLVKTKDSLLP' A
#
# COMPACT_ATOMS: atom_id res chain seq x y z
N GLY A 1 -0.91 15.56 0.16
CA GLY A 1 -1.55 14.62 1.10
C GLY A 1 -0.77 13.33 1.04
N ASP A 2 -0.72 12.59 2.14
CA ASP A 2 0.16 11.41 2.23
C ASP A 2 -0.54 10.10 1.83
N SER A 3 -1.85 10.13 1.62
CA SER A 3 -2.65 8.99 1.12
C SER A 3 -2.06 8.43 -0.18
N GLY A 4 -1.90 7.11 -0.23
CA GLY A 4 -1.24 6.41 -1.34
C GLY A 4 0.27 6.21 -1.15
N GLY A 5 0.91 6.90 -0.20
CA GLY A 5 2.33 6.71 0.11
C GLY A 5 2.63 5.35 0.76
N PRO A 6 3.84 4.79 0.57
CA PRO A 6 4.20 3.49 1.12
C PRO A 6 4.62 3.58 2.60
N LEU A 7 4.24 2.58 3.39
CA LEU A 7 4.94 2.21 4.62
C LEU A 7 6.04 1.21 4.25
N VAL A 8 7.29 1.59 4.51
CA VAL A 8 8.47 0.78 4.19
C VAL A 8 9.12 0.28 5.49
N CYS A 9 9.28 -1.04 5.60
CA CYS A 9 10.02 -1.69 6.69
C CYS A 9 11.15 -2.51 6.09
N ASN A 10 12.40 -2.29 6.53
CA ASN A 10 13.60 -2.98 6.01
C ASN A 10 13.72 -2.93 4.48
N GLY A 11 13.37 -1.80 3.87
CA GLY A 11 13.39 -1.62 2.41
C GLY A 11 12.22 -2.27 1.66
N ILE A 12 11.28 -2.92 2.36
CA ILE A 12 10.12 -3.59 1.77
C ILE A 12 8.86 -2.75 2.00
N ALA A 13 8.09 -2.48 0.94
CA ALA A 13 6.78 -1.86 1.07
C ALA A 13 5.80 -2.87 1.70
N VAL A 14 5.30 -2.56 2.90
CA VAL A 14 4.39 -3.43 3.67
C VAL A 14 2.97 -2.86 3.80
N GLY A 15 2.82 -1.55 3.58
CA GLY A 15 1.53 -0.88 3.65
C GLY A 15 1.39 0.31 2.70
N VAL A 16 0.15 0.76 2.51
CA VAL A 16 -0.18 1.99 1.78
C VAL A 16 -1.01 2.89 2.70
N ILE A 17 -0.63 4.16 2.84
CA ILE A 17 -1.35 5.12 3.69
C ILE A 17 -2.79 5.25 3.17
N SER A 18 -3.76 4.94 4.04
CA SER A 18 -5.19 5.07 3.72
C SER A 18 -5.75 6.36 4.32
N HIS A 19 -5.89 6.38 5.64
CA HIS A 19 -6.46 7.49 6.38
C HIS A 19 -5.89 7.54 7.80
N GLY A 20 -6.05 8.67 8.45
CA GLY A 20 -5.65 8.86 9.84
C GLY A 20 -6.21 10.17 10.35
N GLN A 21 -6.36 10.25 11.66
CA GLN A 21 -6.70 11.50 12.33
C GLN A 21 -5.43 12.18 12.81
N ARG A 22 -5.42 13.51 12.84
CA ARG A 22 -4.33 14.27 13.48
C ARG A 22 -4.51 14.19 15.00
N GLY A 23 -3.52 13.65 15.69
CA GLY A 23 -3.51 13.56 17.15
C GLY A 23 -2.32 12.73 17.66
N PRO A 24 -1.84 12.99 18.89
CA PRO A 24 -0.63 12.34 19.43
C PRO A 24 -0.77 10.83 19.61
N ASN A 25 -2.01 10.31 19.70
CA ASN A 25 -2.29 8.90 20.01
C ASN A 25 -3.22 8.22 18.99
N THR A 26 -3.40 8.82 17.82
CA THR A 26 -4.25 8.25 16.76
C THR A 26 -3.35 7.61 15.70
N PRO A 27 -3.29 6.27 15.62
CA PRO A 27 -2.47 5.62 14.61
C PRO A 27 -3.01 5.91 13.21
N THR A 28 -2.12 6.02 12.24
CA THR A 28 -2.49 6.05 10.83
C THR A 28 -2.88 4.64 10.38
N ALA A 29 -4.00 4.51 9.69
CA ALA A 29 -4.42 3.25 9.08
C ALA A 29 -3.71 3.05 7.74
N PHE A 30 -3.15 1.85 7.55
CA PHE A 30 -2.50 1.44 6.32
C PHE A 30 -3.22 0.25 5.71
N THR A 31 -3.40 0.26 4.39
CA THR A 31 -3.77 -0.95 3.65
C THR A 31 -2.59 -1.92 3.69
N LYS A 32 -2.83 -3.13 4.19
CA LYS A 32 -1.83 -4.21 4.27
C LYS A 32 -1.53 -4.78 2.88
N ILE A 33 -0.34 -4.55 2.33
CA ILE A 33 0.02 -4.98 0.97
C ILE A 33 -0.08 -6.50 0.81
N HIS A 34 0.27 -7.27 1.84
CA HIS A 34 0.22 -8.74 1.79
C HIS A 34 -1.12 -9.32 1.37
N ASN A 35 -2.24 -8.67 1.76
CA ASN A 35 -3.59 -9.14 1.42
C ASN A 35 -3.92 -9.00 -0.06
N TYR A 36 -3.16 -8.20 -0.81
CA TYR A 36 -3.45 -7.84 -2.19
C TYR A 36 -2.39 -8.33 -3.18
N LEU A 37 -1.36 -9.06 -2.74
CA LEU A 37 -0.26 -9.51 -3.62
C LEU A 37 -0.78 -10.23 -4.86
N ARG A 38 -1.73 -11.17 -4.70
CA ARG A 38 -2.34 -11.88 -5.84
C ARG A 38 -2.99 -10.94 -6.85
N PHE A 39 -3.70 -9.91 -6.38
CA PHE A 39 -4.33 -8.93 -7.24
C PHE A 39 -3.29 -8.07 -7.95
N ILE A 40 -2.28 -7.61 -7.22
CA ILE A 40 -1.18 -6.80 -7.75
C ILE A 40 -0.44 -7.59 -8.86
N ASP A 41 -0.09 -8.85 -8.60
CA ASP A 41 0.59 -9.70 -9.58
C ASP A 41 -0.27 -9.96 -10.82
N LEU A 42 -1.58 -10.19 -10.63
CA LEU A 42 -2.53 -10.36 -11.73
C LEU A 42 -2.56 -9.11 -12.63
N VAL A 43 -2.66 -7.92 -12.04
CA VAL A 43 -2.72 -6.66 -12.79
C VAL A 43 -1.39 -6.38 -13.48
N LYS A 44 -0.26 -6.49 -12.78
CA LYS A 44 1.07 -6.31 -13.38
C LYS A 44 1.31 -7.23 -14.56
N THR A 45 0.87 -8.49 -14.45
CA THR A 45 1.01 -9.46 -15.54
C THR A 45 0.13 -9.08 -16.72
N LYS A 46 -1.12 -8.67 -16.48
CA LYS A 46 -2.01 -8.20 -17.56
C LYS A 46 -1.47 -6.96 -18.25
N ASP A 47 -0.98 -5.97 -17.50
CA ASP A 47 -0.40 -4.74 -18.07
C ASP A 47 0.84 -5.06 -18.92
N SER A 48 1.65 -6.03 -18.50
CA SER A 48 2.82 -6.49 -19.28
C SER A 48 2.45 -7.25 -20.56
N LEU A 49 1.19 -7.70 -20.67
CA LEU A 49 0.64 -8.39 -21.84
C LEU A 49 -0.17 -7.47 -22.75
N LEU A 50 -0.38 -6.21 -22.36
CA LEU A 50 -0.98 -5.20 -23.22
C LEU A 50 0.14 -4.55 -24.07
N PRO A 51 -0.05 -4.40 -25.39
CA PRO A 51 0.95 -3.81 -26.29
C PRO A 51 1.18 -2.31 -26.03
#